data_AF-A0A927R6H9-F1
#
_entry.id   AF-A0A927R6H9-F1
#
_cell.length_a   1.000
_cell.length_b   1.000
_cell.length_c   1.000
_cell.angle_alpha   90.00
_cell.angle_beta   90.00
_cell.angle_gamma   90.00
#
_symmetry.space_group_name_H-M   'P 1'
#
loop_
_entity.id
_entity.type
_entity.pdbx_description
1 polymer ?
#
loop_
_entity_poly.entity_id
_entity_poly.type
_entity_poly.pdbx_seq_one_letter_code
_entity_poly.pdbx_strand_id
1 'polypeptide(L)'
;MNDGLGKAWELVESGDAGAVVQHLRSTVDTIALGDLARLLERVAQLVELTDLAAAAARLAQDPDHPQALYDFGYACIERGLAFAAVPALREAVRRVPDADGVLAELVVALEEEHRHAEAVAVLEQRDATLPPWPHRYLLVYNAIMAGDLDRATRHLDRLPAPQDRDWRPAHQRVQLMVGRAGLVGGVGRLDAQDLRGWHFVLTGGVLGSLSPYGFDAGMTGRYAYQQDSFALCRLGLHRLELILDAAGRRPRSVALLPDRSSRILGLAAAQVLGVPAEPFTGARPESVVVAYDLSEVDDGGLLTALRDRAAGQVLFEHATCWTDPPAVSADVSTMLTQVVVAPWGERLRRGPDGGVERGTADDRPIEEIAAEILRDAGEPDPGDGATPADPDDALVGFVSAVAGRWLAGPRDRVRSPGPVRSSRFG
;
A
#
# COMPACT_ATOMS: atom_id res chain seq x y z
N MET A 1 21.63 -10.18 -32.19
CA MET A 1 20.19 -9.93 -32.39
C MET A 1 19.55 -10.10 -31.03
N ASN A 2 18.83 -9.09 -30.55
CA ASN A 2 18.35 -8.99 -29.17
C ASN A 2 17.20 -10.00 -28.97
N ASP A 3 17.47 -11.13 -28.33
CA ASP A 3 16.52 -12.25 -28.10
C ASP A 3 15.18 -11.77 -27.49
N GLY A 4 15.24 -10.73 -26.65
CA GLY A 4 14.06 -10.09 -26.05
C GLY A 4 13.13 -9.38 -27.05
N LEU A 5 13.67 -8.81 -28.13
CA LEU A 5 12.85 -8.10 -29.14
C LEU A 5 12.12 -9.09 -30.06
N GLY A 6 12.77 -10.18 -30.45
CA GLY A 6 12.16 -11.23 -31.28
C GLY A 6 10.96 -11.87 -30.57
N LYS A 7 11.16 -12.28 -29.31
CA LYS A 7 10.09 -12.81 -28.46
C LYS A 7 8.91 -11.84 -28.28
N ALA A 8 9.17 -10.54 -28.17
CA ALA A 8 8.09 -9.55 -28.04
C ALA A 8 7.19 -9.52 -29.29
N TRP A 9 7.77 -9.62 -30.48
CA TRP A 9 7.02 -9.67 -31.73
C TRP A 9 6.23 -10.98 -31.89
N GLU A 10 6.81 -12.12 -31.52
CA GLU A 10 6.09 -13.41 -31.51
C GLU A 10 4.84 -13.35 -30.62
N LEU A 11 4.94 -12.71 -29.45
CA LEU A 11 3.80 -12.51 -28.55
C LEU A 11 2.74 -11.58 -29.16
N VAL A 12 3.15 -10.51 -29.86
CA VAL A 12 2.21 -9.64 -30.59
C VAL A 12 1.47 -10.42 -31.69
N GLU A 13 2.17 -11.26 -32.45
CA GLU A 13 1.57 -12.09 -33.51
C GLU A 13 0.58 -13.12 -32.95
N SER A 14 0.80 -13.60 -31.72
CA SER A 14 -0.13 -14.48 -31.01
C SER A 14 -1.42 -13.78 -30.56
N GLY A 15 -1.47 -12.45 -30.58
CA GLY A 15 -2.61 -11.65 -30.13
C GLY A 15 -2.75 -11.50 -28.61
N ASP A 16 -1.80 -12.02 -27.82
CA ASP A 16 -1.82 -11.93 -26.36
C ASP A 16 -1.18 -10.63 -25.86
N ALA A 17 -1.98 -9.55 -25.85
CA ALA A 17 -1.56 -8.24 -25.36
C ALA A 17 -1.03 -8.27 -23.91
N GLY A 18 -1.59 -9.14 -23.05
CA GLY A 18 -1.19 -9.26 -21.65
C GLY A 18 0.22 -9.83 -21.52
N ALA A 19 0.50 -10.91 -22.26
CA ALA A 19 1.83 -11.52 -22.31
C ALA A 19 2.89 -10.55 -22.88
N VAL A 20 2.54 -9.76 -23.91
CA VAL A 20 3.44 -8.72 -24.44
C VAL A 20 3.78 -7.69 -23.37
N VAL A 21 2.78 -7.14 -22.67
CA VAL A 21 2.99 -6.14 -21.60
C VAL A 21 3.85 -6.71 -20.48
N GLN A 22 3.60 -7.95 -20.06
CA GLN A 22 4.40 -8.62 -19.04
C GLN A 22 5.87 -8.78 -19.47
N HIS A 23 6.10 -9.21 -20.71
CA HIS A 23 7.45 -9.36 -21.26
C HIS A 23 8.16 -8.01 -21.40
N LEU A 24 7.46 -6.98 -21.89
CA LEU A 24 7.99 -5.62 -22.01
C LEU A 24 8.38 -5.03 -20.65
N ARG A 25 7.59 -5.24 -19.59
CA ARG A 25 7.94 -4.76 -18.25
C ARG A 25 9.33 -5.22 -17.78
N SER A 26 9.72 -6.44 -18.14
CA SER A 26 11.04 -7.01 -17.79
C SER A 26 12.18 -6.61 -18.73
N THR A 27 11.88 -6.02 -19.90
CA THR A 27 12.86 -5.77 -20.96
C THR A 27 12.92 -4.31 -21.41
N VAL A 28 12.05 -3.44 -20.90
CA VAL A 28 11.87 -2.06 -21.34
C VAL A 28 13.17 -1.25 -21.36
N ASP A 29 14.03 -1.43 -20.35
CA ASP A 29 15.31 -0.71 -20.24
C ASP A 29 16.38 -1.21 -21.24
N THR A 30 16.11 -2.30 -21.96
CA THR A 30 17.04 -2.92 -22.93
C THR A 30 16.61 -2.78 -24.39
N ILE A 31 15.38 -2.31 -24.64
CA ILE A 31 14.81 -2.13 -25.98
C ILE A 31 14.96 -0.67 -26.40
N ALA A 32 15.29 -0.43 -27.67
CA ALA A 32 15.37 0.94 -28.19
C ALA A 32 13.98 1.59 -28.19
N LEU A 33 13.89 2.88 -27.88
CA LEU A 33 12.61 3.56 -27.69
C LEU A 33 11.69 3.51 -28.92
N GLY A 34 12.24 3.61 -30.13
CA GLY A 34 11.48 3.44 -31.37
C GLY A 34 10.92 2.01 -31.55
N ASP A 35 11.62 0.98 -31.07
CA ASP A 35 11.12 -0.40 -31.08
C ASP A 35 10.02 -0.61 -30.05
N LEU A 36 10.19 -0.06 -28.85
CA LEU A 36 9.16 -0.04 -27.81
C LEU A 36 7.89 0.63 -28.31
N ALA A 37 8.02 1.79 -28.96
CA ALA A 37 6.89 2.52 -29.54
C ALA A 37 6.17 1.68 -30.60
N ARG A 38 6.90 1.01 -31.51
CA ARG A 38 6.28 0.13 -32.52
C ARG A 38 5.54 -1.06 -31.91
N LEU A 39 6.10 -1.68 -30.88
CA LEU A 39 5.45 -2.79 -30.18
C LEU A 39 4.17 -2.32 -29.48
N LEU A 40 4.25 -1.21 -28.75
CA LEU A 40 3.09 -0.66 -28.05
C LEU A 40 2.02 -0.09 -28.98
N GLU A 41 2.39 0.41 -30.16
CA GLU A 41 1.42 0.76 -31.20
C GLU A 41 0.59 -0.48 -31.59
N ARG A 42 1.25 -1.62 -31.83
CA ARG A 42 0.55 -2.86 -32.18
C ARG A 42 -0.32 -3.39 -31.05
N VAL A 43 0.20 -3.41 -29.83
CA VAL A 43 -0.58 -3.82 -28.66
C VAL A 43 -1.80 -2.91 -28.49
N ALA A 44 -1.62 -1.59 -28.59
CA ALA A 44 -2.71 -0.63 -28.47
C ALA A 44 -3.75 -0.80 -29.57
N GLN A 45 -3.36 -1.15 -30.80
CA GLN A 45 -4.30 -1.48 -31.89
C GLN A 45 -5.10 -2.76 -31.58
N LEU A 46 -4.46 -3.81 -31.04
CA LEU A 46 -5.11 -5.07 -30.68
C LEU A 46 -6.20 -4.90 -29.61
N VAL A 47 -6.00 -3.97 -28.67
CA VAL A 47 -6.94 -3.68 -27.57
C VAL A 47 -7.71 -2.36 -27.74
N GLU A 48 -7.72 -1.80 -28.96
CA GLU A 48 -8.49 -0.60 -29.36
C GLU A 48 -8.19 0.69 -28.56
N LEU A 49 -6.97 0.81 -28.04
CA LEU A 49 -6.47 1.99 -27.32
C LEU A 49 -5.96 3.06 -28.30
N THR A 50 -6.89 3.74 -28.98
CA THR A 50 -6.61 4.63 -30.13
C THR A 50 -5.63 5.79 -29.89
N ASP A 51 -5.71 6.45 -28.75
CA ASP A 51 -4.81 7.52 -28.31
C ASP A 51 -3.37 7.03 -28.06
N LEU A 52 -3.21 5.89 -27.38
CA LEU A 52 -1.91 5.26 -27.17
C LEU A 52 -1.31 4.82 -28.50
N ALA A 53 -2.12 4.20 -29.37
CA ALA A 53 -1.67 3.81 -30.71
C ALA A 53 -1.19 5.02 -31.52
N ALA A 54 -1.92 6.14 -31.49
CA ALA A 54 -1.54 7.37 -32.19
C ALA A 54 -0.27 8.02 -31.61
N ALA A 55 -0.11 8.04 -30.28
CA ALA A 55 1.09 8.57 -29.64
C ALA A 55 2.32 7.69 -29.94
N ALA A 56 2.17 6.37 -29.86
CA ALA A 56 3.20 5.40 -30.17
C ALA A 56 3.63 5.46 -31.65
N ALA A 57 2.69 5.56 -32.58
CA ALA A 57 2.99 5.71 -34.00
C ALA A 57 3.80 6.98 -34.29
N ARG A 58 3.48 8.11 -33.65
CA ARG A 58 4.24 9.36 -33.79
C ARG A 58 5.67 9.23 -33.25
N LEU A 59 5.83 8.61 -32.08
CA LEU A 59 7.15 8.38 -31.51
C LEU A 59 7.97 7.39 -32.34
N ALA A 60 7.35 6.38 -32.95
CA ALA A 60 8.03 5.45 -33.85
C ALA A 60 8.55 6.12 -35.14
N GLN A 61 7.89 7.18 -35.60
CA GLN A 61 8.31 7.95 -36.78
C GLN A 61 9.50 8.87 -36.48
N ASP A 62 9.49 9.51 -35.31
CA ASP A 62 10.58 10.38 -34.84
C ASP A 62 10.85 10.14 -33.33
N PRO A 63 11.71 9.16 -32.99
CA PRO A 63 12.01 8.81 -31.61
C PRO A 63 12.66 9.91 -30.78
N ASP A 64 13.14 10.97 -31.44
CA ASP A 64 13.85 12.08 -30.80
C ASP A 64 12.97 13.33 -30.63
N HIS A 65 11.74 13.33 -31.14
CA HIS A 65 10.86 14.49 -31.09
C HIS A 65 10.31 14.74 -29.67
N PRO A 66 10.61 15.88 -29.02
CA PRO A 66 10.22 16.12 -27.62
C PRO A 66 8.72 16.01 -27.33
N GLN A 67 7.86 16.49 -28.23
CA GLN A 67 6.41 16.39 -28.03
C GLN A 67 5.92 14.95 -28.20
N ALA A 68 6.49 14.17 -29.13
CA ALA A 68 6.11 12.77 -29.30
C ALA A 68 6.53 11.93 -28.08
N LEU A 69 7.69 12.22 -27.49
CA LEU A 69 8.15 11.61 -26.25
C LEU A 69 7.21 11.88 -25.08
N TYR A 70 6.82 13.15 -24.89
CA TYR A 70 5.87 13.54 -23.85
C TYR A 70 4.50 12.89 -24.07
N ASP A 71 3.93 13.00 -25.27
CA ASP A 71 2.59 12.49 -25.55
C ASP A 71 2.51 10.96 -25.40
N PHE A 72 3.55 10.24 -25.80
CA PHE A 72 3.66 8.81 -25.59
C PHE A 72 3.75 8.46 -24.11
N GLY A 73 4.61 9.17 -23.36
CA GLY A 73 4.72 9.00 -21.91
C GLY A 73 3.39 9.23 -21.19
N TYR A 74 2.71 10.33 -21.50
CA TYR A 74 1.40 10.67 -20.95
C TYR A 74 0.36 9.59 -21.28
N ALA A 75 0.27 9.16 -22.55
CA ALA A 75 -0.67 8.11 -22.96
C ALA A 75 -0.38 6.76 -22.29
N CYS A 76 0.89 6.45 -22.00
CA CYS A 76 1.26 5.26 -21.24
C CYS A 76 0.80 5.34 -19.77
N ILE A 77 0.97 6.48 -19.09
CA ILE A 77 0.51 6.67 -17.70
C ILE A 77 -1.01 6.50 -17.61
N GLU A 78 -1.77 7.17 -18.48
CA GLU A 78 -3.25 7.09 -18.51
C GLU A 78 -3.78 5.67 -18.74
N ARG A 79 -2.92 4.74 -19.18
CA ARG A 79 -3.25 3.32 -19.44
C ARG A 79 -2.58 2.35 -18.48
N GLY A 80 -1.99 2.83 -17.39
CA GLY A 80 -1.33 1.99 -16.39
C GLY A 80 -0.06 1.30 -16.93
N LEU A 81 0.56 1.87 -17.95
CA LEU A 81 1.80 1.41 -18.57
C LEU A 81 2.98 2.31 -18.18
N ALA A 82 3.03 2.78 -16.94
CA ALA A 82 4.08 3.69 -16.45
C ALA A 82 5.50 3.16 -16.70
N PHE A 83 5.75 1.85 -16.60
CA PHE A 83 7.04 1.25 -16.97
C PHE A 83 7.53 1.66 -18.37
N ALA A 84 6.62 1.79 -19.35
CA ALA A 84 6.93 2.20 -20.71
C ALA A 84 7.04 3.73 -20.86
N ALA A 85 6.36 4.49 -20.00
CA ALA A 85 6.46 5.95 -19.97
C ALA A 85 7.84 6.42 -19.52
N VAL A 86 8.45 5.74 -18.53
CA VAL A 86 9.73 6.13 -17.91
C VAL A 86 10.85 6.41 -18.95
N PRO A 87 11.21 5.51 -19.87
CA PRO A 87 12.29 5.77 -20.83
C PRO A 87 11.98 6.96 -21.77
N ALA A 88 10.72 7.12 -22.21
CA ALA A 88 10.33 8.23 -23.07
C ALA A 88 10.39 9.58 -22.35
N LEU A 89 9.84 9.65 -21.14
CA LEU A 89 9.82 10.87 -20.34
C LEU A 89 11.23 11.26 -19.87
N ARG A 90 12.11 10.30 -19.59
CA ARG A 90 13.54 10.57 -19.33
C ARG A 90 14.21 11.27 -20.50
N GLU A 91 13.99 10.75 -21.71
CA GLU A 91 14.54 11.35 -22.91
C GLU A 91 13.92 12.74 -23.17
N ALA A 92 12.62 12.91 -22.92
CA ALA A 92 11.95 14.21 -23.02
C ALA A 92 12.57 15.25 -22.07
N VAL A 93 12.78 14.90 -20.79
CA VAL A 93 13.44 15.78 -19.80
C VAL A 93 14.88 16.10 -20.24
N ARG A 94 15.62 15.13 -20.78
CA ARG A 94 16.98 15.38 -21.28
C ARG A 94 17.01 16.38 -22.44
N ARG A 95 16.00 16.35 -23.31
CA ARG A 95 15.88 17.22 -24.47
C ARG A 95 15.36 18.61 -24.11
N VAL A 96 14.48 18.70 -23.12
CA VAL A 96 13.88 19.96 -22.65
C VAL A 96 14.00 20.06 -21.12
N PRO A 97 15.21 20.36 -20.58
CA PRO A 97 15.47 20.29 -19.14
C PRO A 97 14.64 21.22 -18.26
N ASP A 98 14.12 22.31 -18.84
CA ASP A 98 13.35 23.32 -18.13
C ASP A 98 11.82 23.09 -18.19
N ALA A 99 11.37 21.99 -18.79
CA ALA A 99 9.95 21.66 -18.89
C ALA A 99 9.43 20.99 -17.61
N ASP A 100 8.96 21.82 -16.66
CA ASP A 100 8.39 21.36 -15.37
C ASP A 100 7.27 20.34 -15.54
N GLY A 101 6.39 20.51 -16.52
CA GLY A 101 5.31 19.56 -16.79
C GLY A 101 5.83 18.16 -17.14
N VAL A 102 6.88 18.07 -17.98
CA VAL A 102 7.48 16.79 -18.38
C VAL A 102 8.19 16.12 -17.19
N LEU A 103 8.86 16.92 -16.35
CA LEU A 103 9.46 16.41 -15.11
C LEU A 103 8.41 15.85 -14.16
N ALA A 104 7.28 16.53 -13.99
CA ALA A 104 6.19 16.05 -13.15
C ALA A 104 5.65 14.70 -13.63
N GLU A 105 5.41 14.54 -14.94
CA GLU A 105 4.98 13.26 -15.51
C GLU A 105 6.02 12.15 -15.32
N LEU A 106 7.31 12.46 -15.47
CA LEU A 106 8.37 11.48 -15.21
C LEU A 106 8.35 11.01 -13.75
N VAL A 107 8.15 11.92 -12.80
CA VAL A 107 8.03 11.59 -11.37
C VAL A 107 6.80 10.72 -11.12
N VAL A 108 5.65 11.04 -11.73
CA VAL A 108 4.43 10.21 -11.64
C VAL A 108 4.69 8.79 -12.14
N ALA A 109 5.29 8.64 -13.33
CA ALA A 109 5.62 7.32 -13.87
C ALA A 109 6.59 6.53 -12.97
N LEU A 110 7.55 7.21 -12.34
CA LEU A 110 8.47 6.58 -11.39
C LEU A 110 7.77 6.19 -10.08
N GLU A 111 6.80 6.96 -9.60
CA GLU A 111 6.00 6.63 -8.41
C GLU A 111 5.10 5.41 -8.65
N GLU A 112 4.45 5.31 -9.81
CA GLU A 112 3.61 4.18 -10.19
C GLU A 112 4.40 2.87 -10.31
N GLU A 113 5.66 2.95 -10.72
CA GLU A 113 6.60 1.81 -10.75
C GLU A 113 7.39 1.64 -9.44
N HIS A 114 7.06 2.41 -8.40
CA HIS A 114 7.72 2.37 -7.08
C HIS A 114 9.24 2.64 -7.13
N ARG A 115 9.71 3.30 -8.19
CA ARG A 115 11.11 3.71 -8.45
C ARG A 115 11.45 5.02 -7.72
N HIS A 116 11.07 5.12 -6.45
CA HIS A 116 11.16 6.36 -5.66
C HIS A 116 12.58 6.94 -5.54
N ALA A 117 13.61 6.09 -5.44
CA ALA A 117 15.00 6.55 -5.42
C ALA A 117 15.42 7.24 -6.74
N GLU A 118 14.86 6.80 -7.87
CA GLU A 118 15.11 7.41 -9.16
C GLU A 118 14.33 8.72 -9.32
N ALA A 119 13.09 8.79 -8.80
CA ALA A 119 12.33 10.04 -8.74
C ALA A 119 13.08 11.12 -7.95
N VAL A 120 13.65 10.74 -6.80
CA VAL A 120 14.55 11.61 -6.01
C VAL A 120 15.73 12.09 -6.86
N ALA A 121 16.45 11.16 -7.52
CA ALA A 121 17.64 11.50 -8.29
C ALA A 121 17.34 12.49 -9.43
N VAL A 122 16.21 12.33 -10.13
CA VAL A 122 15.81 13.23 -11.21
C VAL A 122 15.41 14.60 -10.66
N LEU A 123 14.65 14.67 -9.56
CA LEU A 123 14.29 15.95 -8.93
C LEU A 123 15.52 16.70 -8.42
N GLU A 124 16.47 16.00 -7.80
CA GLU A 124 17.69 16.62 -7.25
C GLU A 124 18.60 17.25 -8.32
N GLN A 125 18.56 16.78 -9.57
CA GLN A 125 19.28 17.43 -10.67
C GLN A 125 18.88 18.90 -10.87
N ARG A 126 17.67 19.28 -10.44
CA ARG A 126 17.14 20.65 -10.52
C ARG A 126 17.00 21.31 -9.15
N ASP A 127 17.62 20.78 -8.09
CA ASP A 127 17.36 21.20 -6.70
C ASP A 127 17.43 22.71 -6.46
N ALA A 128 18.40 23.39 -7.11
CA ALA A 128 18.59 24.83 -6.97
C ALA A 128 17.41 25.66 -7.53
N THR A 129 16.71 25.14 -8.53
CA THR A 129 15.61 25.82 -9.23
C THR A 129 14.25 25.16 -8.99
N LEU A 130 14.18 24.10 -8.19
CA LEU A 130 12.94 23.38 -7.92
C LEU A 130 11.91 24.31 -7.26
N PRO A 131 10.72 24.50 -7.88
CA PRO A 131 9.61 25.15 -7.21
C PRO A 131 9.24 24.42 -5.91
N PRO A 132 8.86 25.13 -4.84
CA PRO A 132 8.40 24.50 -3.60
C PRO A 132 7.27 23.49 -3.81
N TRP A 133 6.31 23.86 -4.66
CA TRP A 133 5.10 23.09 -4.93
C TRP A 133 4.94 22.90 -6.45
N PRO A 134 4.65 21.68 -6.94
CA PRO A 134 4.64 20.41 -6.21
C PRO A 134 6.04 19.80 -6.01
N HIS A 135 7.06 20.26 -6.74
CA HIS A 135 8.29 19.48 -6.94
C HIS A 135 9.12 19.22 -5.68
N ARG A 136 9.36 20.23 -4.83
CA ARG A 136 10.11 19.99 -3.58
C ARG A 136 9.32 19.10 -2.62
N TYR A 137 8.00 19.24 -2.58
CA TYR A 137 7.12 18.29 -1.87
C TYR A 137 7.29 16.86 -2.41
N LEU A 138 7.26 16.65 -3.74
CA LEU A 138 7.46 15.34 -4.36
C LEU A 138 8.83 14.75 -4.01
N LEU A 139 9.87 15.58 -3.93
CA LEU A 139 11.21 15.15 -3.53
C LEU A 139 11.18 14.60 -2.10
N VAL A 140 10.59 15.34 -1.15
CA VAL A 140 10.45 14.90 0.25
C VAL A 140 9.66 13.59 0.31
N TYR A 141 8.52 13.52 -0.37
CA TYR A 141 7.66 12.33 -0.39
C TYR A 141 8.39 11.10 -0.93
N ASN A 142 9.05 11.23 -2.08
CA ASN A 142 9.80 10.12 -2.68
C ASN A 142 11.04 9.73 -1.87
N ALA A 143 11.69 10.68 -1.18
CA ALA A 143 12.78 10.36 -0.27
C ALA A 143 12.31 9.48 0.91
N ILE A 144 11.14 9.79 1.49
CA ILE A 144 10.51 8.94 2.52
C ILE A 144 10.21 7.55 1.95
N MET A 145 9.58 7.47 0.77
CA MET A 145 9.22 6.20 0.14
C MET A 145 10.43 5.37 -0.31
N ALA A 146 11.58 6.01 -0.55
CA ALA A 146 12.86 5.36 -0.82
C ALA A 146 13.63 4.95 0.45
N GLY A 147 13.14 5.34 1.64
CA GLY A 147 13.80 5.07 2.92
C GLY A 147 14.89 6.06 3.31
N ASP A 148 15.10 7.13 2.54
CA ASP A 148 16.14 8.13 2.80
C ASP A 148 15.58 9.29 3.64
N LEU A 149 15.49 9.05 4.94
CA LEU A 149 14.94 10.00 5.91
C LEU A 149 15.81 11.23 6.11
N ASP A 150 17.13 11.10 5.95
CA ASP A 150 18.06 12.23 6.03
C ASP A 150 17.81 13.21 4.89
N ARG A 151 17.66 12.70 3.67
CA ARG A 151 17.29 13.51 2.51
C ARG A 151 15.88 14.09 2.65
N ALA A 152 14.91 13.29 3.10
CA ALA A 152 13.55 13.77 3.32
C ALA A 152 13.53 14.96 4.30
N THR A 153 14.22 14.84 5.44
CA THR A 153 14.30 15.88 6.46
C THR A 153 14.96 17.15 5.92
N ARG A 154 16.11 17.03 5.25
CA ARG A 154 16.84 18.16 4.66
C ARG A 154 15.98 18.97 3.68
N HIS A 155 15.18 18.29 2.87
CA HIS A 155 14.33 18.97 1.89
C HIS A 155 13.00 19.45 2.48
N LEU A 156 12.51 18.81 3.54
CA LEU A 156 11.37 19.30 4.31
C LEU A 156 11.69 20.63 5.00
N ASP A 157 12.90 20.80 5.55
CA ASP A 157 13.35 22.06 6.15
C ASP A 157 13.38 23.22 5.14
N ARG A 158 13.50 22.90 3.85
CA ARG A 158 13.49 23.85 2.74
C ARG A 158 12.11 24.00 2.07
N LEU A 159 11.11 23.23 2.52
CA LEU A 159 9.75 23.28 1.99
C LEU A 159 8.93 24.31 2.79
N PRO A 160 8.65 25.51 2.24
CA PRO A 160 7.83 26.51 2.93
C PRO A 160 6.39 26.04 3.06
N ALA A 161 5.69 26.57 4.07
CA ALA A 161 4.24 26.43 4.16
C ALA A 161 3.57 26.87 2.84
N PRO A 162 2.59 26.10 2.33
CA PRO A 162 2.01 26.39 1.03
C PRO A 162 1.15 27.66 1.07
N GLN A 163 1.29 28.49 0.02
CA GLN A 163 0.44 29.68 -0.18
C GLN A 163 -0.96 29.26 -0.62
N ASP A 164 -1.02 28.32 -1.56
CA ASP A 164 -2.24 27.67 -2.00
C ASP A 164 -2.70 26.65 -0.95
N ARG A 165 -3.96 26.74 -0.55
CA ARG A 165 -4.52 25.91 0.53
C ARG A 165 -4.65 24.44 0.12
N ASP A 166 -4.72 24.15 -1.18
CA ASP A 166 -4.89 22.79 -1.70
C ASP A 166 -3.67 21.91 -1.42
N TRP A 167 -2.49 22.52 -1.20
CA TRP A 167 -1.26 21.83 -0.82
C TRP A 167 -1.09 21.58 0.68
N ARG A 168 -1.99 22.10 1.54
CA ARG A 168 -1.88 21.91 3.00
C ARG A 168 -1.93 20.44 3.43
N PRO A 169 -2.82 19.59 2.89
CA PRO A 169 -2.84 18.17 3.25
C PRO A 169 -1.54 17.47 2.87
N ALA A 170 -0.99 17.76 1.68
CA ALA A 170 0.28 17.21 1.21
C ALA A 170 1.44 17.63 2.14
N HIS A 171 1.50 18.92 2.52
CA HIS A 171 2.48 19.42 3.48
C HIS A 171 2.39 18.71 4.83
N GLN A 172 1.17 18.62 5.38
CA GLN A 172 0.93 17.96 6.66
C GLN A 172 1.32 16.48 6.61
N ARG A 173 1.04 15.77 5.49
CA ARG A 173 1.40 14.36 5.30
C ARG A 173 2.90 14.12 5.48
N VAL A 174 3.75 14.87 4.75
CA VAL A 174 5.21 14.66 4.85
C VAL A 174 5.77 15.09 6.21
N GLN A 175 5.20 16.12 6.84
CA GLN A 175 5.54 16.51 8.21
C GLN A 175 5.20 15.42 9.23
N LEU A 176 4.03 14.78 9.09
CA LEU A 176 3.62 13.67 9.94
C LEU A 176 4.52 12.45 9.71
N MET A 177 4.81 12.09 8.47
CA MET A 177 5.69 10.96 8.14
C MET A 177 7.10 11.15 8.73
N VAL A 178 7.76 12.29 8.49
CA VAL A 178 9.09 12.59 9.07
C VAL A 178 9.02 12.62 10.60
N GLY A 179 7.98 13.24 11.17
CA GLY A 179 7.79 13.29 12.62
C GLY A 179 7.59 11.90 13.26
N ARG A 180 6.91 10.99 12.59
CA ARG A 180 6.75 9.60 13.02
C ARG A 180 8.05 8.81 12.90
N ALA A 181 8.81 9.02 11.82
CA ALA A 181 10.12 8.40 11.64
C ALA A 181 11.10 8.76 12.77
N GLY A 182 11.08 10.01 13.23
CA GLY A 182 11.87 10.43 14.39
C GLY A 182 11.53 9.70 15.70
N LEU A 183 10.28 9.27 15.91
CA LEU A 183 9.91 8.44 17.07
C LEU A 183 10.34 6.99 16.89
N VAL A 184 10.09 6.43 15.69
CA VAL A 184 10.41 5.03 15.41
C VAL A 184 11.90 4.76 15.48
N GLY A 185 12.77 5.70 15.08
CA GLY A 185 14.23 5.54 15.16
C GLY A 185 14.77 5.25 16.57
N GLY A 186 13.98 5.45 17.63
CA GLY A 186 14.33 5.06 19.00
C GLY A 186 14.00 3.60 19.38
N VAL A 187 13.17 2.90 18.59
CA VAL A 187 12.67 1.54 18.89
C VAL A 187 12.69 0.57 17.71
N GLY A 188 12.91 1.07 16.49
CA GLY A 188 12.98 0.33 15.25
C GLY A 188 14.20 0.76 14.44
N ARG A 189 14.54 -0.06 13.43
CA ARG A 189 15.73 0.15 12.61
C ARG A 189 15.44 1.06 11.42
N LEU A 190 14.19 1.11 10.97
CA LEU A 190 13.77 1.79 9.73
C LEU A 190 14.63 1.42 8.50
N ASP A 191 15.14 0.20 8.47
CA ASP A 191 15.79 -0.37 7.29
C ASP A 191 14.77 -1.12 6.41
N ALA A 192 15.26 -1.77 5.35
CA ALA A 192 14.41 -2.49 4.39
C ALA A 192 13.72 -3.74 4.99
N GLN A 193 13.95 -4.07 6.26
CA GLN A 193 13.33 -5.20 6.95
C GLN A 193 12.37 -4.78 8.08
N ASP A 194 12.32 -3.49 8.43
CA ASP A 194 11.47 -2.97 9.51
C ASP A 194 10.03 -2.65 9.03
N LEU A 195 9.26 -3.69 8.74
CA LEU A 195 7.89 -3.54 8.23
C LEU A 195 6.98 -2.77 9.20
N ARG A 196 7.04 -3.07 10.50
CA ARG A 196 6.20 -2.41 11.52
C ARG A 196 6.54 -0.92 11.63
N GLY A 197 7.83 -0.60 11.68
CA GLY A 197 8.29 0.78 11.73
C GLY A 197 7.85 1.59 10.51
N TRP A 198 8.07 1.06 9.30
CA TRP A 198 7.64 1.73 8.07
C TRP A 198 6.13 1.83 7.93
N HIS A 199 5.36 0.81 8.34
CA HIS A 199 3.90 0.91 8.38
C HIS A 199 3.45 2.10 9.24
N PHE A 200 4.00 2.25 10.45
CA PHE A 200 3.70 3.40 11.30
C PHE A 200 4.14 4.73 10.70
N VAL A 201 5.33 4.83 10.11
CA VAL A 201 5.80 6.06 9.46
C VAL A 201 4.81 6.51 8.38
N LEU A 202 4.43 5.60 7.49
CA LEU A 202 3.66 5.92 6.31
C LEU A 202 2.19 6.20 6.62
N THR A 203 1.55 5.36 7.43
CA THR A 203 0.10 5.43 7.68
C THR A 203 -0.24 6.08 9.02
N GLY A 204 0.65 5.96 10.01
CA GLY A 204 0.37 6.27 11.41
C GLY A 204 -0.39 5.16 12.14
N GLY A 205 -0.66 4.04 11.44
CA GLY A 205 -1.25 2.83 12.00
C GLY A 205 -0.20 1.94 12.65
N VAL A 206 -0.63 1.10 13.58
CA VAL A 206 0.24 0.09 14.21
C VAL A 206 -0.03 -1.27 13.59
N LEU A 207 1.02 -1.93 13.11
CA LEU A 207 0.96 -3.31 12.64
C LEU A 207 1.12 -4.28 13.82
N GLY A 208 0.04 -4.99 14.16
CA GLY A 208 -0.06 -5.83 15.36
C GLY A 208 0.72 -7.13 15.29
N SER A 209 0.89 -7.70 14.10
CA SER A 209 1.60 -8.98 13.89
C SER A 209 2.41 -9.01 12.60
N LEU A 210 3.48 -9.80 12.60
CA LEU A 210 4.26 -10.15 11.42
C LEU A 210 3.98 -11.61 11.01
N SER A 211 3.88 -11.85 9.70
CA SER A 211 3.81 -13.21 9.15
C SER A 211 4.99 -14.05 9.62
N PRO A 212 4.75 -15.24 10.20
CA PRO A 212 5.81 -16.15 10.62
C PRO A 212 6.41 -16.95 9.44
N TYR A 213 6.07 -16.58 8.20
CA TYR A 213 6.53 -17.23 6.97
C TYR A 213 7.07 -16.24 5.94
N GLY A 214 8.07 -16.70 5.18
CA GLY A 214 8.53 -16.07 3.95
C GLY A 214 9.31 -14.78 4.16
N PHE A 215 9.82 -14.54 5.37
CA PHE A 215 10.55 -13.31 5.70
C PHE A 215 11.73 -13.10 4.74
N ASP A 216 12.62 -14.08 4.64
CA ASP A 216 13.79 -14.08 3.75
C ASP A 216 13.42 -14.25 2.26
N ALA A 217 12.20 -14.68 1.97
CA ALA A 217 11.66 -14.78 0.60
C ALA A 217 11.07 -13.45 0.09
N GLY A 218 11.31 -12.36 0.80
CA GLY A 218 10.85 -11.02 0.43
C GLY A 218 9.44 -10.68 0.90
N MET A 219 8.75 -11.54 1.65
CA MET A 219 7.47 -11.17 2.25
C MET A 219 7.67 -10.24 3.46
N THR A 220 8.79 -10.37 4.17
CA THR A 220 9.22 -9.47 5.24
C THR A 220 8.12 -9.22 6.29
N GLY A 221 7.42 -10.27 6.72
CA GLY A 221 6.30 -10.17 7.68
C GLY A 221 4.92 -9.90 7.07
N ARG A 222 4.77 -9.89 5.74
CA ARG A 222 3.47 -9.89 5.05
C ARG A 222 2.98 -11.30 4.72
N TYR A 223 1.68 -11.45 4.54
CA TYR A 223 1.04 -12.66 4.04
C TYR A 223 0.75 -12.49 2.54
N ALA A 224 1.09 -13.51 1.74
CA ALA A 224 0.70 -13.55 0.33
C ALA A 224 -0.76 -13.99 0.21
N TYR A 225 -1.04 -15.22 0.64
CA TYR A 225 -2.38 -15.79 0.70
C TYR A 225 -2.61 -16.35 2.10
N GLN A 226 -3.74 -16.00 2.71
CA GLN A 226 -4.08 -16.42 4.06
C GLN A 226 -5.48 -17.05 4.11
N GLN A 227 -5.56 -18.35 4.42
CA GLN A 227 -6.81 -18.93 4.93
C GLN A 227 -6.86 -18.72 6.43
N ASP A 228 -7.58 -17.68 6.83
CA ASP A 228 -7.62 -17.21 8.21
C ASP A 228 -8.23 -18.25 9.18
N SER A 229 -8.06 -18.00 10.49
CA SER A 229 -8.52 -18.86 11.57
C SER A 229 -9.14 -18.06 12.72
N PHE A 230 -9.96 -18.72 13.54
CA PHE A 230 -10.50 -18.11 14.75
C PHE A 230 -9.39 -17.72 15.75
N ALA A 231 -8.35 -18.55 15.87
CA ALA A 231 -7.16 -18.23 16.66
C ALA A 231 -6.44 -16.95 16.21
N LEU A 232 -6.28 -16.73 14.90
CA LEU A 232 -5.64 -15.52 14.38
C LEU A 232 -6.54 -14.29 14.55
N CYS A 233 -7.85 -14.41 14.35
CA CYS A 233 -8.83 -13.38 14.75
C CYS A 233 -8.64 -12.99 16.22
N ARG A 234 -8.57 -13.98 17.11
CA ARG A 234 -8.39 -13.77 18.56
C ARG A 234 -7.06 -13.10 18.87
N LEU A 235 -5.97 -13.53 18.25
CA LEU A 235 -4.66 -12.89 18.39
C LEU A 235 -4.72 -11.41 17.99
N GLY A 236 -5.41 -11.08 16.90
CA GLY A 236 -5.62 -9.70 16.47
C GLY A 236 -6.34 -8.86 17.51
N LEU A 237 -7.39 -9.39 18.13
CA LEU A 237 -8.13 -8.71 19.20
C LEU A 237 -7.32 -8.55 20.49
N HIS A 238 -6.53 -9.56 20.86
CA HIS A 238 -5.59 -9.49 21.98
C HIS A 238 -4.52 -8.40 21.73
N ARG A 239 -3.95 -8.37 20.53
CA ARG A 239 -2.95 -7.36 20.13
C ARG A 239 -3.56 -5.95 20.08
N LEU A 240 -4.82 -5.82 19.69
CA LEU A 240 -5.57 -4.56 19.79
C LEU A 240 -5.68 -4.07 21.24
N GLU A 241 -6.05 -4.94 22.18
CA GLU A 241 -6.11 -4.60 23.62
C GLU A 241 -4.75 -4.10 24.13
N LEU A 242 -3.67 -4.83 23.83
CA LEU A 242 -2.30 -4.42 24.20
C LEU A 242 -1.90 -3.06 23.62
N ILE A 243 -2.25 -2.78 22.36
CA ILE A 243 -1.96 -1.50 21.71
C ILE A 243 -2.74 -0.37 22.40
N LEU A 244 -4.02 -0.57 22.68
CA LEU A 244 -4.84 0.42 23.38
C LEU A 244 -4.29 0.70 24.78
N ASP A 245 -3.88 -0.34 25.52
CA ASP A 245 -3.29 -0.22 26.84
C ASP A 245 -1.94 0.50 26.84
N ALA A 246 -1.01 0.09 25.98
CA ALA A 246 0.30 0.72 25.86
C ALA A 246 0.22 2.21 25.49
N ALA A 247 -0.81 2.59 24.73
CA ALA A 247 -1.08 3.97 24.36
C ALA A 247 -1.99 4.74 25.35
N GLY A 248 -2.42 4.12 26.45
CA GLY A 248 -3.30 4.73 27.44
C GLY A 248 -4.69 5.10 26.91
N ARG A 249 -5.22 4.35 25.94
CA ARG A 249 -6.56 4.54 25.36
C ARG A 249 -7.58 3.64 26.04
N ARG A 250 -8.76 4.19 26.31
CA ARG A 250 -9.88 3.50 26.96
C ARG A 250 -11.16 3.76 26.17
N PRO A 251 -11.45 2.95 25.14
CA PRO A 251 -12.70 3.11 24.40
C PRO A 251 -13.91 2.85 25.29
N ARG A 252 -15.05 3.43 24.94
CA ARG A 252 -16.34 3.28 25.64
C ARG A 252 -17.32 2.38 24.90
N SER A 253 -17.08 2.14 23.61
CA SER A 253 -17.86 1.21 22.80
C SER A 253 -17.07 0.69 21.60
N VAL A 254 -17.53 -0.42 21.05
CA VAL A 254 -17.15 -0.91 19.72
C VAL A 254 -18.26 -0.55 18.73
N ALA A 255 -17.88 0.10 17.63
CA ALA A 255 -18.77 0.43 16.54
C ALA A 255 -18.72 -0.63 15.43
N LEU A 256 -19.86 -1.24 15.13
CA LEU A 256 -20.02 -2.32 14.18
C LEU A 256 -20.30 -1.76 12.78
N LEU A 257 -19.42 -2.09 11.82
CA LEU A 257 -19.67 -1.86 10.40
C LEU A 257 -20.81 -2.75 9.88
N PRO A 258 -21.44 -2.40 8.74
CA PRO A 258 -22.66 -3.08 8.30
C PRO A 258 -22.43 -4.48 7.71
N ASP A 259 -21.22 -4.77 7.20
CA ASP A 259 -20.88 -6.06 6.60
C ASP A 259 -20.76 -7.18 7.64
N ARG A 260 -20.99 -8.43 7.20
CA ARG A 260 -21.08 -9.59 8.08
C ARG A 260 -19.77 -9.86 8.82
N SER A 261 -18.65 -9.84 8.09
CA SER A 261 -17.33 -10.18 8.61
C SER A 261 -16.91 -9.21 9.73
N SER A 262 -17.11 -7.91 9.51
CA SER A 262 -16.81 -6.89 10.51
C SER A 262 -17.76 -6.94 11.71
N ARG A 263 -19.03 -7.32 11.53
CA ARG A 263 -19.96 -7.55 12.67
C ARG A 263 -19.52 -8.71 13.55
N ILE A 264 -19.15 -9.85 12.96
CA ILE A 264 -18.65 -11.01 13.71
C ILE A 264 -17.45 -10.61 14.56
N LEU A 265 -16.45 -9.97 13.93
CA LEU A 265 -15.23 -9.58 14.62
C LEU A 265 -15.49 -8.48 15.66
N GLY A 266 -16.35 -7.51 15.35
CA GLY A 266 -16.71 -6.43 16.27
C GLY A 266 -17.46 -6.91 17.51
N LEU A 267 -18.33 -7.91 17.40
CA LEU A 267 -18.97 -8.55 18.55
C LEU A 267 -17.95 -9.23 19.47
N ALA A 268 -16.97 -9.93 18.91
CA ALA A 268 -15.88 -10.52 19.68
C ALA A 268 -14.99 -9.44 20.32
N ALA A 269 -14.66 -8.37 19.58
CA ALA A 269 -13.87 -7.25 20.08
C ALA A 269 -14.54 -6.56 21.30
N ALA A 270 -15.86 -6.38 21.26
CA ALA A 270 -16.62 -5.79 22.36
C ALA A 270 -16.51 -6.62 23.65
N GLN A 271 -16.52 -7.94 23.53
CA GLN A 271 -16.33 -8.86 24.65
C GLN A 271 -14.90 -8.80 25.20
N VAL A 272 -13.89 -8.80 24.32
CA VAL A 272 -12.47 -8.68 24.71
C VAL A 272 -12.24 -7.38 25.48
N LEU A 273 -12.72 -6.26 24.94
CA LEU A 273 -12.51 -4.93 25.53
C LEU A 273 -13.45 -4.62 26.72
N GLY A 274 -14.45 -5.47 26.99
CA GLY A 274 -15.41 -5.27 28.07
C GLY A 274 -16.32 -4.04 27.88
N VAL A 275 -16.66 -3.69 26.64
CA VAL A 275 -17.46 -2.51 26.29
C VAL A 275 -18.68 -2.88 25.42
N PRO A 276 -19.75 -2.07 25.38
CA PRO A 276 -20.89 -2.34 24.52
C PRO A 276 -20.53 -2.29 23.03
N ALA A 277 -21.18 -3.16 22.24
CA ALA A 277 -21.20 -3.09 20.80
C ALA A 277 -22.41 -2.29 20.30
N GLU A 278 -22.19 -1.37 19.37
CA GLU A 278 -23.20 -0.47 18.83
C GLU A 278 -23.06 -0.38 17.30
N PRO A 279 -24.13 -0.21 16.52
CA PRO A 279 -24.01 0.04 15.09
C PRO A 279 -23.21 1.31 14.79
N PHE A 280 -22.37 1.28 13.76
CA PHE A 280 -21.69 2.48 13.27
C PHE A 280 -22.71 3.43 12.60
N THR A 281 -22.94 4.58 13.21
CA THR A 281 -23.83 5.64 12.69
C THR A 281 -23.06 6.91 12.31
N GLY A 282 -21.73 6.84 12.26
CA GLY A 282 -20.83 7.95 11.95
C GLY A 282 -19.77 8.17 13.04
N ALA A 283 -19.17 9.37 13.01
CA ALA A 283 -18.08 9.75 13.88
C ALA A 283 -18.54 9.80 15.35
N ARG A 284 -17.95 8.94 16.21
CA ARG A 284 -18.23 8.86 17.64
C ARG A 284 -16.93 8.93 18.44
N PRO A 285 -16.82 9.82 19.45
CA PRO A 285 -15.63 9.88 20.29
C PRO A 285 -15.41 8.59 21.08
N GLU A 286 -14.15 8.30 21.37
CA GLU A 286 -13.73 7.19 22.25
C GLU A 286 -14.34 5.83 21.86
N SER A 287 -14.55 5.56 20.56
CA SER A 287 -15.03 4.26 20.07
C SER A 287 -13.95 3.51 19.29
N VAL A 288 -13.99 2.18 19.27
CA VAL A 288 -13.23 1.37 18.31
C VAL A 288 -14.16 0.96 17.17
N VAL A 289 -13.91 1.43 15.95
CA VAL A 289 -14.56 0.91 14.74
C VAL A 289 -13.80 -0.34 14.32
N VAL A 290 -14.50 -1.46 14.16
CA VAL A 290 -13.89 -2.75 13.81
C VAL A 290 -14.28 -3.13 12.39
N ALA A 291 -13.26 -3.35 11.56
CA ALA A 291 -13.36 -3.92 10.23
C ALA A 291 -12.62 -5.26 10.18
N TYR A 292 -13.20 -6.25 9.50
CA TYR A 292 -12.46 -7.47 9.17
C TYR A 292 -11.51 -7.19 7.99
N ASP A 293 -12.05 -6.69 6.88
CA ASP A 293 -11.33 -6.28 5.67
C ASP A 293 -12.05 -5.04 5.12
N LEU A 294 -11.38 -3.88 5.10
CA LEU A 294 -11.98 -2.62 4.65
C LEU A 294 -12.24 -2.60 3.14
N SER A 295 -11.63 -3.50 2.37
CA SER A 295 -11.88 -3.61 0.92
C SER A 295 -13.23 -4.27 0.59
N GLU A 296 -13.80 -5.04 1.53
CA GLU A 296 -15.12 -5.67 1.37
C GLU A 296 -16.28 -4.79 1.87
N VAL A 297 -15.97 -3.65 2.52
CA VAL A 297 -17.00 -2.75 3.07
C VAL A 297 -17.59 -1.91 1.96
N ASP A 298 -18.88 -2.11 1.68
CA ASP A 298 -19.64 -1.31 0.70
C ASP A 298 -19.56 0.19 1.06
N ASP A 299 -19.14 0.98 0.07
CA ASP A 299 -18.40 2.21 0.33
C ASP A 299 -19.27 3.43 0.50
N GLY A 300 -20.59 3.35 0.24
CA GLY A 300 -21.63 4.38 0.10
C GLY A 300 -21.52 5.67 0.93
N GLY A 301 -20.37 6.35 0.85
CA GLY A 301 -19.89 7.38 1.78
C GLY A 301 -19.22 6.90 3.08
N LEU A 302 -19.29 5.62 3.46
CA LEU A 302 -18.84 5.13 4.78
C LEU A 302 -17.33 5.31 4.99
N LEU A 303 -16.51 4.83 4.05
CA LEU A 303 -15.05 4.94 4.18
C LEU A 303 -14.59 6.40 4.18
N THR A 304 -15.29 7.28 3.46
CA THR A 304 -15.04 8.72 3.50
C THR A 304 -15.29 9.29 4.90
N ALA A 305 -16.36 8.86 5.58
CA ALA A 305 -16.65 9.27 6.96
C ALA A 305 -15.62 8.75 7.98
N LEU A 306 -14.87 7.70 7.66
CA LEU A 306 -13.77 7.18 8.48
C LEU A 306 -12.45 7.90 8.23
N ARG A 307 -12.32 8.72 7.18
CA ARG A 307 -11.05 9.42 6.89
C ARG A 307 -10.63 10.36 8.02
N ASP A 308 -11.58 11.15 8.50
CA ASP A 308 -11.39 12.05 9.63
C ASP A 308 -11.73 11.35 10.94
N ARG A 309 -10.91 11.59 11.97
CA ARG A 309 -11.08 10.93 13.27
C ARG A 309 -11.99 11.74 14.18
N ALA A 310 -12.99 11.10 14.77
CA ALA A 310 -13.55 11.60 16.02
C ALA A 310 -12.51 11.52 17.15
N ALA A 311 -12.62 12.40 18.14
CA ALA A 311 -11.68 12.46 19.26
C ALA A 311 -11.59 11.10 19.99
N GLY A 312 -10.39 10.50 20.03
CA GLY A 312 -10.16 9.21 20.67
C GLY A 312 -10.75 8.00 19.94
N GLN A 313 -11.33 8.18 18.74
CA GLN A 313 -11.79 7.07 17.91
C GLN A 313 -10.60 6.32 17.30
N VAL A 314 -10.66 5.00 17.33
CA VAL A 314 -9.68 4.09 16.72
C VAL A 314 -10.37 3.29 15.62
N LEU A 315 -9.75 3.18 14.45
CA LEU A 315 -10.14 2.25 13.40
C LEU A 315 -9.22 1.03 13.44
N PHE A 316 -9.77 -0.14 13.74
CA PHE A 316 -9.07 -1.41 13.70
C PHE A 316 -9.48 -2.20 12.46
N GLU A 317 -8.51 -2.72 11.73
CA GLU A 317 -8.69 -3.65 10.63
C GLU A 317 -7.95 -4.95 10.92
N HIS A 318 -8.59 -6.09 10.67
CA HIS A 318 -7.92 -7.37 10.86
C HIS A 318 -6.95 -7.65 9.71
N ALA A 319 -7.44 -7.64 8.48
CA ALA A 319 -6.68 -8.00 7.30
C ALA A 319 -6.60 -6.82 6.33
N THR A 320 -5.50 -6.07 6.38
CA THR A 320 -5.28 -4.97 5.43
C THR A 320 -4.62 -5.49 4.16
N CYS A 321 -5.25 -5.28 3.00
CA CYS A 321 -4.61 -5.59 1.73
C CYS A 321 -3.40 -4.66 1.49
N TRP A 322 -2.18 -5.18 1.31
CA TRP A 322 -1.00 -4.33 1.05
C TRP A 322 -0.69 -4.12 -0.43
N THR A 323 -1.27 -4.94 -1.31
CA THR A 323 -1.14 -4.78 -2.77
C THR A 323 -2.19 -3.85 -3.35
N ASP A 324 -3.35 -3.73 -2.69
CA ASP A 324 -4.37 -2.73 -2.99
C ASP A 324 -4.93 -2.16 -1.68
N PRO A 325 -4.20 -1.23 -1.03
CA PRO A 325 -4.59 -0.71 0.28
C PRO A 325 -5.96 -0.04 0.27
N PRO A 326 -6.74 -0.16 1.37
CA PRO A 326 -8.09 0.41 1.45
C PRO A 326 -8.10 1.94 1.31
N ALA A 327 -9.29 2.51 1.06
CA ALA A 327 -9.50 3.95 0.87
C ALA A 327 -9.07 4.81 2.07
N VAL A 328 -9.01 4.21 3.26
CA VAL A 328 -8.50 4.81 4.49
C VAL A 328 -7.52 3.87 5.17
N SER A 329 -6.46 4.39 5.77
CA SER A 329 -5.54 3.56 6.57
C SER A 329 -6.09 3.32 7.97
N ALA A 330 -6.16 2.06 8.40
CA ALA A 330 -6.50 1.72 9.76
C ALA A 330 -5.46 2.25 10.77
N ASP A 331 -5.92 2.50 11.99
CA ASP A 331 -5.07 2.95 13.10
C ASP A 331 -4.35 1.77 13.76
N VAL A 332 -4.93 0.59 13.59
CA VAL A 332 -4.35 -0.71 13.92
C VAL A 332 -4.70 -1.68 12.80
N SER A 333 -3.70 -2.32 12.23
CA SER A 333 -3.86 -3.46 11.32
C SER A 333 -3.34 -4.71 12.02
N THR A 334 -4.11 -5.79 12.10
CA THR A 334 -3.57 -7.04 12.67
C THR A 334 -2.46 -7.57 11.78
N MET A 335 -2.77 -7.74 10.48
CA MET A 335 -1.87 -8.30 9.49
C MET A 335 -2.01 -7.58 8.14
N LEU A 336 -0.95 -7.69 7.34
CA LEU A 336 -0.93 -7.25 5.95
C LEU A 336 -1.01 -8.46 5.02
N THR A 337 -2.09 -8.59 4.25
CA THR A 337 -2.36 -9.72 3.34
C THR A 337 -2.42 -9.26 1.87
N GLN A 338 -2.22 -10.13 0.87
CA GLN A 338 -2.66 -9.82 -0.51
C GLN A 338 -4.07 -10.37 -0.74
N VAL A 339 -4.28 -11.60 -0.27
CA VAL A 339 -5.58 -12.29 -0.33
C VAL A 339 -5.82 -12.94 1.02
N VAL A 340 -7.02 -12.73 1.57
CA VAL A 340 -7.47 -13.38 2.79
C VAL A 340 -8.79 -14.11 2.52
N VAL A 341 -8.97 -15.26 3.14
CA VAL A 341 -10.25 -15.98 3.20
C VAL A 341 -10.64 -16.11 4.66
N ALA A 342 -11.76 -15.51 5.05
CA ALA A 342 -12.23 -15.51 6.43
C ALA A 342 -12.48 -16.92 6.98
N PRO A 343 -12.41 -17.14 8.30
CA PRO A 343 -12.64 -18.45 8.91
C PRO A 343 -14.04 -19.01 8.60
N TRP A 344 -15.01 -18.12 8.43
CA TRP A 344 -16.40 -18.39 8.05
C TRP A 344 -16.67 -18.34 6.53
N GLY A 345 -15.66 -18.10 5.70
CA GLY A 345 -15.79 -18.07 4.24
C GLY A 345 -15.69 -19.45 3.58
N GLU A 346 -15.74 -19.47 2.24
CA GLU A 346 -15.54 -20.67 1.44
C GLU A 346 -14.06 -21.08 1.40
N ARG A 347 -13.65 -21.92 2.35
CA ARG A 347 -12.24 -22.32 2.51
C ARG A 347 -11.87 -23.52 1.66
N LEU A 348 -10.65 -23.53 1.13
CA LEU A 348 -10.06 -24.70 0.49
C LEU A 348 -9.71 -25.75 1.54
N ARG A 349 -10.20 -26.98 1.33
CA ARG A 349 -9.95 -28.15 2.16
C ARG A 349 -9.38 -29.27 1.30
N ARG A 350 -8.62 -30.16 1.92
CA ARG A 350 -8.12 -31.36 1.25
C ARG A 350 -9.20 -32.44 1.33
N GLY A 351 -9.71 -32.85 0.18
CA GLY A 351 -10.73 -33.89 0.08
C GLY A 351 -10.16 -35.29 0.38
N PRO A 352 -11.04 -36.29 0.57
CA PRO A 352 -10.65 -37.67 0.89
C PRO A 352 -9.70 -38.29 -0.13
N ASP A 353 -9.83 -37.90 -1.40
CA ASP A 353 -9.04 -38.40 -2.53
C ASP A 353 -7.70 -37.64 -2.69
N GLY A 354 -7.37 -36.76 -1.75
CA GLY A 354 -6.15 -35.94 -1.77
C GLY A 354 -6.21 -34.70 -2.66
N GLY A 355 -7.32 -34.51 -3.41
CA GLY A 355 -7.62 -33.30 -4.17
C GLY A 355 -7.97 -32.10 -3.29
N VAL A 356 -8.02 -30.90 -3.87
CA VAL A 356 -8.45 -29.68 -3.18
C VAL A 356 -9.91 -29.41 -3.53
N GLU A 357 -10.77 -29.35 -2.51
CA GLU A 357 -12.18 -29.00 -2.64
C GLU A 357 -12.46 -27.67 -1.95
N ARG A 358 -13.49 -26.96 -2.40
CA ARG A 358 -13.96 -25.74 -1.75
C ARG A 358 -15.07 -26.10 -0.78
N GLY A 359 -14.84 -25.85 0.51
CA GLY A 359 -15.84 -26.02 1.55
C GLY A 359 -16.94 -24.96 1.48
N THR A 360 -18.07 -25.24 2.13
CA THR A 360 -19.17 -24.28 2.27
C THR A 360 -18.83 -23.18 3.28
N ALA A 361 -19.34 -21.98 3.04
CA ALA A 361 -19.31 -20.91 4.02
C ALA A 361 -20.05 -21.32 5.31
N ASP A 362 -19.67 -20.70 6.42
CA ASP A 362 -20.31 -20.90 7.72
C ASP A 362 -21.46 -19.90 7.89
N ASP A 363 -22.68 -20.38 7.71
CA ASP A 363 -23.92 -19.59 7.75
C ASP A 363 -24.55 -19.51 9.16
N ARG A 364 -23.84 -19.96 10.21
CA ARG A 364 -24.33 -19.82 11.59
C ARG A 364 -24.58 -18.34 11.93
N PRO A 365 -25.46 -18.07 12.92
CA PRO A 365 -25.65 -16.72 13.46
C PRO A 365 -24.32 -16.08 13.85
N ILE A 366 -24.17 -14.78 13.58
CA ILE A 366 -22.91 -14.06 13.77
C ILE A 366 -22.45 -14.06 15.23
N GLU A 367 -23.37 -14.12 16.18
CA GLU A 367 -23.10 -14.18 17.62
C GLU A 367 -22.44 -15.51 18.01
N GLU A 368 -22.85 -16.62 17.38
CA GLU A 368 -22.26 -17.93 17.63
C GLU A 368 -20.81 -18.00 17.13
N ILE A 369 -20.57 -17.44 15.94
CA ILE A 369 -19.23 -17.36 15.33
C ILE A 369 -18.33 -16.42 16.15
N ALA A 370 -18.85 -15.27 16.58
CA ALA A 370 -18.11 -14.35 17.46
C ALA A 370 -17.72 -15.02 18.78
N ALA A 371 -18.61 -15.83 19.37
CA ALA A 371 -18.30 -16.60 20.57
C ALA A 371 -17.27 -17.73 20.32
N GLU A 372 -17.11 -18.20 19.09
CA GLU A 372 -16.09 -19.18 18.72
C GLU A 372 -14.69 -18.57 18.66
N ILE A 373 -14.55 -17.34 18.14
CA ILE A 373 -13.29 -16.57 18.20
C ILE A 373 -12.74 -16.52 19.64
N LEU A 374 -13.61 -16.29 20.63
CA LEU A 374 -13.22 -16.19 22.03
C LEU A 374 -12.86 -17.54 22.67
N ARG A 375 -13.28 -18.66 22.08
CA ARG A 375 -13.02 -20.02 22.58
C ARG A 375 -11.77 -20.63 21.96
N ASP A 376 -11.48 -20.33 20.70
CA ASP A 376 -10.32 -20.86 20.00
C ASP A 376 -9.04 -20.12 20.41
N ALA A 377 -8.19 -20.76 21.21
CA ALA A 377 -6.88 -20.22 21.57
C ALA A 377 -5.82 -20.50 20.48
N GLY A 378 -6.10 -21.42 19.55
CA GLY A 378 -5.13 -21.96 18.61
C GLY A 378 -3.96 -22.68 19.28
N GLU A 379 -3.18 -23.38 18.47
CA GLU A 379 -1.80 -23.73 18.83
C GLU A 379 -0.88 -22.64 18.28
N PRO A 380 0.20 -22.26 19.00
CA PRO A 380 1.19 -21.33 18.48
C PRO A 380 1.75 -21.84 17.15
N ASP A 381 1.67 -21.02 16.11
CA ASP A 381 2.28 -21.32 14.83
C ASP A 381 3.79 -21.02 14.92
N PRO A 382 4.67 -22.02 14.86
CA PRO A 382 6.11 -21.80 14.96
C PRO A 382 6.69 -21.11 13.72
N GLY A 383 5.94 -21.03 12.62
CA GLY A 383 6.43 -20.47 11.36
C GLY A 383 7.49 -21.32 10.67
N ASP A 384 8.24 -20.68 9.78
CA ASP A 384 9.42 -21.25 9.11
C ASP A 384 10.74 -21.00 9.86
N GLY A 385 10.68 -20.28 10.98
CA GLY A 385 11.84 -19.91 11.79
C GLY A 385 12.72 -18.78 11.22
N ALA A 386 12.36 -18.21 10.06
CA ALA A 386 13.10 -17.10 9.44
C ALA A 386 12.58 -15.73 9.89
N THR A 387 11.29 -15.60 10.23
CA THR A 387 10.73 -14.34 10.73
C THR A 387 11.30 -14.00 12.11
N PRO A 388 11.75 -12.75 12.34
CA PRO A 388 12.09 -12.27 13.68
C PRO A 388 10.97 -12.51 14.69
N ALA A 389 11.32 -12.90 15.91
CA ALA A 389 10.34 -13.11 16.96
C ALA A 389 9.49 -11.85 17.16
N ASP A 390 8.16 -12.04 17.25
CA ASP A 390 7.20 -10.95 17.40
C ASP A 390 6.39 -11.06 18.70
N PRO A 391 7.03 -11.02 19.88
CA PRO A 391 6.35 -11.17 21.17
C PRO A 391 5.53 -9.93 21.56
N ASP A 392 4.64 -10.09 22.54
CA ASP A 392 3.75 -9.03 23.02
C ASP A 392 4.52 -7.83 23.59
N ASP A 393 5.62 -8.07 24.30
CA ASP A 393 6.46 -7.04 24.91
C ASP A 393 7.17 -6.16 23.86
N ALA A 394 7.58 -6.74 22.73
CA ALA A 394 8.11 -5.99 21.60
C ALA A 394 7.06 -5.04 21.01
N LEU A 395 5.81 -5.49 20.85
CA LEU A 395 4.72 -4.64 20.38
C LEU A 395 4.38 -3.54 21.40
N VAL A 396 4.27 -3.87 22.68
CA VAL A 396 3.99 -2.90 23.76
C VAL A 396 5.08 -1.85 23.84
N GLY A 397 6.36 -2.25 23.74
CA GLY A 397 7.51 -1.34 23.72
C GLY A 397 7.45 -0.40 22.52
N PHE A 398 7.15 -0.93 21.33
CA PHE A 398 6.97 -0.12 20.12
C PHE A 398 5.85 0.91 20.29
N VAL A 399 4.65 0.48 20.70
CA VAL A 399 3.48 1.36 20.87
C VAL A 399 3.74 2.44 21.90
N SER A 400 4.35 2.08 23.04
CA SER A 400 4.70 3.03 24.10
C SER A 400 5.61 4.14 23.60
N ALA A 401 6.58 3.82 22.74
CA ALA A 401 7.50 4.79 22.17
C ALA A 401 6.84 5.71 21.13
N VAL A 402 5.87 5.20 20.36
CA VAL A 402 5.22 5.98 19.29
C VAL A 402 3.91 6.65 19.70
N ALA A 403 3.41 6.38 20.92
CA ALA A 403 2.11 6.85 21.41
C ALA A 403 1.89 8.36 21.28
N GLY A 404 2.96 9.17 21.42
CA GLY A 404 2.89 10.64 21.31
C GLY A 404 2.50 11.17 19.92
N ARG A 405 2.59 10.34 18.87
CA ARG A 405 2.14 10.67 17.51
C ARG A 405 1.12 9.68 16.95
N TRP A 406 0.73 8.68 17.74
CA TRP A 406 -0.35 7.78 17.35
C TRP A 406 -1.70 8.52 17.39
N LEU A 407 -2.55 8.22 16.41
CA LEU A 407 -3.81 8.93 16.14
C LEU A 407 -3.69 10.40 15.70
N ALA A 408 -2.55 10.78 15.10
CA ALA A 408 -2.34 12.12 14.54
C ALA A 408 -2.58 12.17 13.03
N GLY A 409 -3.36 13.16 12.59
CA GLY A 409 -3.69 13.41 11.18
C GLY A 409 -4.83 12.55 10.64
N PRO A 410 -5.25 12.78 9.38
CA PRO A 410 -6.26 11.96 8.72
C PRO A 410 -5.77 10.53 8.45
N ARG A 411 -6.69 9.63 8.14
CA ARG A 411 -6.43 8.25 7.70
C ARG A 411 -6.21 8.19 6.18
N ASP A 412 -5.29 9.00 5.66
CA ASP A 412 -5.04 9.07 4.21
C ASP A 412 -4.51 7.73 3.67
N ARG A 413 -5.05 7.30 2.53
CA ARG A 413 -4.57 6.12 1.80
C ARG A 413 -3.11 6.30 1.35
N VAL A 414 -2.31 5.25 1.52
CA VAL A 414 -0.95 5.17 0.99
C VAL A 414 -0.91 4.10 -0.10
N ARG A 415 -0.69 4.50 -1.36
CA ARG A 415 -0.66 3.61 -2.55
C ARG A 415 0.76 3.19 -2.96
N SER A 416 1.66 3.10 -2.00
CA SER A 416 3.04 2.66 -2.23
C SER A 416 3.39 1.58 -1.20
N PRO A 417 4.16 0.55 -1.57
CA PRO A 417 4.71 -0.40 -0.62
C PRO A 417 5.76 0.22 0.31
N GLY A 418 6.22 1.44 0.00
CA GLY A 418 7.26 2.11 0.75
C GLY A 418 8.62 1.41 0.67
N PRO A 419 9.50 1.64 1.65
CA PRO A 419 10.89 1.17 1.59
C PRO A 419 11.06 -0.34 1.80
N VAL A 420 10.06 -1.01 2.39
CA VAL A 420 10.07 -2.46 2.65
C VAL A 420 9.54 -3.19 1.41
N ARG A 421 10.45 -3.43 0.46
CA ARG A 421 10.14 -4.09 -0.81
C ARG A 421 9.58 -5.49 -0.59
N SER A 422 8.80 -5.97 -1.56
CA SER A 422 8.42 -7.37 -1.62
C SER A 422 8.74 -7.95 -2.99
N SER A 423 8.80 -9.28 -3.07
CA SER A 423 8.97 -10.02 -4.32
C SER A 423 7.86 -9.78 -5.34
N ARG A 424 6.70 -9.23 -4.91
CA ARG A 424 5.60 -8.85 -5.81
C ARG A 424 5.90 -7.59 -6.64
N PHE A 425 6.73 -6.69 -6.12
CA PHE A 425 7.07 -5.40 -6.73
C PHE A 425 8.51 -5.36 -7.27
N GLY A 426 9.11 -6.54 -7.45
CA GLY A 426 10.47 -6.74 -7.94
C GLY A 426 10.51 -7.14 -9.40
#